data_AF-A0A557QKD9-F1
#
_entry.id   AF-A0A557QKD9-F1
#
_cell.length_a   1.000
_cell.length_b   1.000
_cell.length_c   1.000
_cell.angle_alpha   90.00
_cell.angle_beta   90.00
_cell.angle_gamma   90.00
#
_symmetry.space_group_name_H-M   'P 1'
#
loop_
_entity.id
_entity.type
_entity.pdbx_description
1 polymer ?
#
loop_
_entity_poly.entity_id
_entity_poly.type
_entity_poly.pdbx_seq_one_letter_code
_entity_poly.pdbx_strand_id
1 'polypeptide(L)'
;MDEALDWFWGVLQGDFNEEPSLSQTIVSGIITAIPIIDQIADVRDVIANLHQLSKDSKDTWKWVALAITLIGLIPILGSVLKGVFKILIQFVRKGGKHADEALEMILAVVRGAGKGDPVKWLKSLPMDDYARQALKNFNEIVNKLKLGISDVRHMWLAKAVFGNKLKRLELVEQQIDKLKALGQSKIPEAMRFLKKELDELLARAKPARLDGTADATNTLAHSAKPLMRLDYEVAVRRRIGAKVESMKAAGRSSEDIARFAHAERRAIGKEAKDATDADLAEVIYRRNQKTYGDPLGPKYEDLRRGTRIDEHGDEIKVGRGKPKTNEEIIEGAQRTGGDDFPWDRILEYNSAKQSGDADRAKALLAEIDRIVNGGK
;
A
#
# COMPACT_ATOMS: atom_id res chain seq x y z
N MET A 1 11.40 -31.00 -24.86
CA MET A 1 11.96 -30.68 -23.53
C MET A 1 10.96 -29.85 -22.74
N ASP A 2 10.34 -28.84 -23.38
CA ASP A 2 9.31 -27.99 -22.76
C ASP A 2 8.05 -28.75 -22.31
N GLU A 3 7.49 -29.67 -23.10
CA GLU A 3 6.26 -30.40 -22.70
C GLU A 3 6.37 -31.16 -21.38
N ALA A 4 7.53 -31.76 -21.07
CA ALA A 4 7.71 -32.52 -19.83
C ALA A 4 7.82 -31.60 -18.61
N LEU A 5 8.41 -30.43 -18.82
CA LEU A 5 8.56 -29.40 -17.80
C LEU A 5 7.22 -28.72 -17.57
N ASP A 6 6.54 -28.29 -18.63
CA ASP A 6 5.20 -27.71 -18.58
C ASP A 6 4.20 -28.68 -17.93
N TRP A 7 4.29 -29.98 -18.24
CA TRP A 7 3.50 -31.01 -17.57
C TRP A 7 3.77 -31.06 -16.06
N PHE A 8 5.04 -31.04 -15.63
CA PHE A 8 5.38 -31.08 -14.20
C PHE A 8 5.01 -29.79 -13.46
N TRP A 9 5.21 -28.63 -14.09
CA TRP A 9 4.75 -27.36 -13.53
C TRP A 9 3.24 -27.32 -13.38
N GLY A 10 2.50 -27.93 -14.32
CA GLY A 10 1.05 -28.13 -14.20
C GLY A 10 0.65 -29.09 -13.07
N VAL A 11 1.52 -30.02 -12.64
CA VAL A 11 1.31 -30.81 -11.41
C VAL A 11 1.50 -29.92 -10.18
N LEU A 12 2.58 -29.13 -10.12
CA LEU A 12 2.83 -28.25 -8.98
C LEU A 12 1.79 -27.12 -8.83
N GLN A 13 1.13 -26.75 -9.91
CA GLN A 13 -0.01 -25.82 -9.88
C GLN A 13 -1.26 -26.42 -9.23
N GLY A 14 -1.37 -27.75 -9.07
CA GLY A 14 -2.50 -28.38 -8.40
C GLY A 14 -3.85 -28.02 -9.05
N ASP A 15 -4.84 -27.70 -8.21
CA ASP A 15 -6.20 -27.31 -8.65
C ASP A 15 -6.25 -25.97 -9.42
N PHE A 16 -5.15 -25.23 -9.50
CA PHE A 16 -5.06 -23.98 -10.28
C PHE A 16 -4.66 -24.19 -11.75
N ASN A 17 -4.36 -25.43 -12.13
CA ASN A 17 -4.23 -25.79 -13.52
C ASN A 17 -5.65 -25.91 -14.11
N GLU A 18 -6.04 -24.99 -15.00
CA GLU A 18 -7.39 -24.92 -15.57
C GLU A 18 -7.70 -26.12 -16.48
N GLU A 19 -6.67 -26.77 -17.05
CA GLU A 19 -6.80 -27.95 -17.91
C GLU A 19 -5.84 -29.06 -17.46
N PRO A 20 -6.02 -29.65 -16.27
CA PRO A 20 -5.12 -30.68 -15.78
C PRO A 20 -5.42 -32.00 -16.51
N SER A 21 -4.37 -32.63 -17.04
CA SER A 21 -4.48 -34.02 -17.50
C SER A 21 -4.85 -34.94 -16.33
N LEU A 22 -5.52 -36.06 -16.60
CA LEU A 22 -5.87 -37.07 -15.58
C LEU A 22 -4.65 -37.46 -14.72
N SER A 23 -3.47 -37.58 -15.35
CA SER A 23 -2.23 -37.88 -14.67
C SER A 23 -1.72 -36.75 -13.77
N GLN A 24 -1.99 -35.48 -14.10
CA GLN A 24 -1.69 -34.34 -13.23
C GLN A 24 -2.61 -34.33 -12.02
N THR A 25 -3.93 -34.51 -12.21
CA THR A 25 -4.91 -34.55 -11.10
C THR A 25 -4.55 -35.61 -10.05
N ILE A 26 -4.19 -36.82 -10.50
CA ILE A 26 -3.82 -37.93 -9.61
C ILE A 26 -2.54 -37.59 -8.81
N VAL A 27 -1.52 -37.02 -9.46
CA VAL A 27 -0.25 -36.69 -8.77
C VAL A 27 -0.37 -35.46 -7.89
N SER A 28 -1.13 -34.45 -8.32
CA SER A 28 -1.45 -33.29 -7.51
C SER A 28 -2.12 -33.70 -6.20
N GLY A 29 -3.10 -34.61 -6.24
CA GLY A 29 -3.75 -35.16 -5.05
C GLY A 29 -2.81 -35.92 -4.11
N ILE A 30 -1.74 -36.52 -4.63
CA ILE A 30 -0.70 -37.19 -3.84
C ILE A 30 0.25 -36.18 -3.21
N ILE A 31 0.64 -35.14 -3.96
CA ILE A 31 1.54 -34.08 -3.50
C ILE A 31 0.85 -33.21 -2.44
N THR A 32 -0.43 -32.87 -2.59
CA THR A 32 -1.19 -32.10 -1.60
C THR A 32 -1.44 -32.87 -0.31
N ALA A 33 -1.33 -34.20 -0.31
CA ALA A 33 -1.38 -35.01 0.91
C ALA A 33 -0.07 -34.93 1.74
N ILE A 34 0.98 -34.28 1.23
CA ILE A 34 2.20 -33.99 1.99
C ILE A 34 1.91 -32.76 2.88
N PRO A 35 2.03 -32.85 4.23
CA PRO A 35 1.65 -31.82 5.22
C PRO A 35 2.37 -30.45 5.13
N ILE A 36 3.08 -30.21 4.02
CA ILE A 36 3.99 -29.09 3.80
C ILE A 36 3.36 -28.03 2.89
N ILE A 37 2.37 -28.42 2.07
CA ILE A 37 1.71 -27.57 1.07
C ILE A 37 0.47 -26.85 1.66
N ASP A 38 0.14 -27.04 2.94
CA ASP A 38 -1.05 -26.42 3.56
C ASP A 38 -0.99 -24.89 3.75
N GLN A 39 0.08 -24.23 3.29
CA GLN A 39 0.16 -22.75 3.15
C GLN A 39 0.08 -22.35 1.67
N ILE A 40 -1.07 -22.64 1.08
CA ILE A 40 -1.30 -22.76 -0.37
C ILE A 40 -1.12 -21.45 -1.16
N ALA A 41 -1.49 -20.30 -0.60
CA ALA A 41 -1.53 -19.04 -1.35
C ALA A 41 -0.15 -18.52 -1.76
N ASP A 42 0.83 -18.62 -0.87
CA ASP A 42 2.13 -17.97 -1.08
C ASP A 42 3.20 -18.89 -1.68
N VAL A 43 3.13 -20.21 -1.44
CA VAL A 43 3.99 -21.20 -2.12
C VAL A 43 3.70 -21.24 -3.61
N ARG A 44 2.43 -21.03 -4.00
CA ARG A 44 2.01 -20.91 -5.40
C ARG A 44 2.75 -19.81 -6.15
N ASP A 45 2.88 -18.62 -5.54
CA ASP A 45 3.62 -17.52 -6.16
C ASP A 45 5.09 -17.91 -6.39
N VAL A 46 5.71 -18.66 -5.47
CA VAL A 46 7.09 -19.16 -5.61
C VAL A 46 7.18 -20.17 -6.75
N ILE A 47 6.25 -21.13 -6.85
CA ILE A 47 6.19 -22.11 -7.95
C ILE A 47 6.06 -21.40 -9.30
N ALA A 48 5.19 -20.38 -9.40
CA ALA A 48 5.04 -19.60 -10.63
C ALA A 48 6.33 -18.85 -11.03
N ASN A 49 7.06 -18.29 -10.06
CA ASN A 49 8.35 -17.66 -10.32
C ASN A 49 9.41 -18.69 -10.75
N LEU A 50 9.46 -19.86 -10.10
CA LEU A 50 10.38 -20.94 -10.46
C LEU A 50 10.09 -21.48 -11.87
N HIS A 51 8.82 -21.59 -12.26
CA HIS A 51 8.42 -21.96 -13.62
C HIS A 51 8.92 -20.95 -14.67
N GLN A 52 8.74 -19.66 -14.41
CA GLN A 52 9.24 -18.63 -15.32
C GLN A 52 10.76 -18.63 -15.42
N LEU A 53 11.46 -18.92 -14.32
CA LEU A 53 12.91 -19.05 -14.27
C LEU A 53 13.43 -20.34 -14.91
N SER A 54 12.66 -21.43 -14.90
CA SER A 54 13.05 -22.65 -15.62
C SER A 54 13.05 -22.42 -17.13
N LYS A 55 12.17 -21.54 -17.62
CA LYS A 55 12.10 -21.12 -19.03
C LYS A 55 13.23 -20.16 -19.41
N ASP A 56 13.58 -19.22 -18.53
CA ASP A 56 14.73 -18.32 -18.73
C ASP A 56 15.37 -17.91 -17.41
N SER A 57 16.38 -18.69 -16.99
CA SER A 57 17.12 -18.47 -15.75
C SER A 57 18.11 -17.30 -15.81
N LYS A 58 18.32 -16.69 -16.98
CA LYS A 58 19.25 -15.55 -17.15
C LYS A 58 18.57 -14.20 -16.93
N ASP A 59 17.24 -14.16 -16.96
CA ASP A 59 16.46 -12.94 -16.77
C ASP A 59 16.53 -12.43 -15.33
N THR A 60 17.20 -11.29 -15.15
CA THR A 60 17.34 -10.61 -13.85
C THR A 60 15.98 -10.23 -13.25
N TRP A 61 14.99 -9.82 -14.05
CA TRP A 61 13.69 -9.38 -13.53
C TRP A 61 12.89 -10.52 -12.93
N LYS A 62 13.05 -11.74 -13.45
CA LYS A 62 12.42 -12.93 -12.86
C LYS A 62 13.01 -13.29 -11.50
N TRP A 63 14.32 -13.09 -11.31
CA TRP A 63 14.97 -13.22 -10.00
C TRP A 63 14.52 -12.13 -9.02
N VAL A 64 14.33 -10.89 -9.49
CA VAL A 64 13.77 -9.81 -8.68
C VAL A 64 12.32 -10.12 -8.26
N ALA A 65 11.49 -10.62 -9.17
CA ALA A 65 10.11 -11.03 -8.86
C ALA A 65 10.07 -12.17 -7.82
N LEU A 66 10.97 -13.15 -7.93
CA LEU A 66 11.13 -14.21 -6.93
C LEU A 66 11.54 -13.63 -5.57
N ALA A 67 12.53 -12.74 -5.51
CA ALA A 67 12.98 -12.12 -4.26
C ALA A 67 11.86 -11.35 -3.55
N ILE A 68 11.07 -10.56 -4.30
CA ILE A 68 9.90 -9.82 -3.77
C ILE A 68 8.85 -10.79 -3.22
N THR A 69 8.63 -11.92 -3.90
CA THR A 69 7.71 -12.96 -3.46
C THR A 69 8.18 -13.59 -2.15
N LEU A 70 9.46 -13.93 -2.04
CA LEU A 70 10.07 -14.54 -0.86
C LEU A 70 10.08 -13.62 0.37
N ILE A 71 10.30 -12.31 0.18
CA ILE A 71 10.13 -11.32 1.25
C ILE A 71 8.68 -11.29 1.74
N GLY A 72 7.72 -11.43 0.82
CA GLY A 72 6.29 -11.50 1.12
C GLY A 72 5.91 -12.61 2.10
N LEU A 73 6.70 -13.67 2.17
CA LEU A 73 6.51 -14.82 3.07
C LEU A 73 6.87 -14.53 4.53
N ILE A 74 7.53 -13.41 4.80
CA ILE A 74 7.94 -13.03 6.15
C ILE A 74 6.69 -12.49 6.89
N PRO A 75 6.24 -13.11 7.99
CA PRO A 75 5.00 -12.72 8.67
C PRO A 75 4.95 -11.24 9.05
N ILE A 76 3.77 -10.61 8.91
CA ILE A 76 3.41 -9.25 9.32
C ILE A 76 4.13 -8.11 8.56
N LEU A 77 5.44 -8.24 8.30
CA LEU A 77 6.27 -7.24 7.64
C LEU A 77 6.42 -7.48 6.14
N GLY A 78 6.36 -8.73 5.70
CA GLY A 78 6.62 -9.15 4.33
C GLY A 78 5.62 -8.57 3.32
N SER A 79 4.32 -8.54 3.65
CA SER A 79 3.28 -8.05 2.73
C SER A 79 3.42 -6.56 2.42
N VAL A 80 3.79 -5.76 3.43
CA VAL A 80 4.05 -4.31 3.28
C VAL A 80 5.26 -4.11 2.36
N LEU A 81 6.37 -4.81 2.64
CA LEU A 81 7.58 -4.73 1.82
C LEU A 81 7.36 -5.23 0.40
N LYS A 82 6.58 -6.31 0.21
CA LYS A 82 6.15 -6.79 -1.11
C LYS A 82 5.42 -5.70 -1.88
N GLY A 83 4.53 -4.95 -1.23
CA GLY A 83 3.85 -3.78 -1.81
C GLY A 83 4.80 -2.65 -2.20
N VAL A 84 5.69 -2.25 -1.29
CA VAL A 84 6.72 -1.22 -1.52
C VAL A 84 7.59 -1.58 -2.72
N PHE A 85 8.16 -2.79 -2.73
CA PHE A 85 9.04 -3.22 -3.81
C PHE A 85 8.28 -3.42 -5.12
N LYS A 86 6.99 -3.81 -5.10
CA LYS A 86 6.13 -3.87 -6.29
C LYS A 86 5.94 -2.52 -6.96
N ILE A 87 5.81 -1.44 -6.19
CA ILE A 87 5.73 -0.09 -6.74
C ILE A 87 7.11 0.35 -7.25
N LEU A 88 8.16 0.10 -6.46
CA LEU A 88 9.54 0.45 -6.80
C LEU A 88 9.96 -0.14 -8.16
N ILE A 89 9.78 -1.44 -8.39
CA ILE A 89 10.21 -2.02 -9.67
C ILE A 89 9.33 -1.57 -10.84
N GLN A 90 8.04 -1.26 -10.63
CA GLN A 90 7.23 -0.66 -11.70
C GLN A 90 7.79 0.71 -12.10
N PHE A 91 8.22 1.51 -11.12
CA PHE A 91 8.89 2.78 -11.36
C PHE A 91 10.22 2.59 -12.11
N VAL A 92 11.10 1.71 -11.64
CA VAL A 92 12.41 1.44 -12.28
C VAL A 92 12.23 0.92 -13.71
N ARG A 93 11.30 -0.02 -13.93
CA ARG A 93 11.02 -0.58 -15.27
C ARG A 93 10.46 0.44 -16.26
N LYS A 94 9.80 1.50 -15.78
CA LYS A 94 9.34 2.63 -16.60
C LYS A 94 10.43 3.68 -16.86
N GLY A 95 11.69 3.36 -16.54
CA GLY A 95 12.85 4.23 -16.77
C GLY A 95 12.98 5.35 -15.75
N GLY A 96 12.36 5.23 -14.57
CA GLY A 96 12.49 6.21 -13.51
C GLY A 96 11.70 7.52 -13.71
N LYS A 97 10.73 7.53 -14.63
CA LYS A 97 9.82 8.67 -14.82
C LYS A 97 8.87 8.80 -13.64
N HIS A 98 8.47 10.04 -13.30
CA HIS A 98 7.55 10.34 -12.20
C HIS A 98 8.01 9.83 -10.82
N ALA A 99 9.31 10.03 -10.52
CA ALA A 99 9.91 9.60 -9.25
C ALA A 99 9.16 10.11 -8.01
N ASP A 100 8.68 11.36 -8.04
CA ASP A 100 7.91 11.93 -6.94
C ASP A 100 6.59 11.18 -6.69
N GLU A 101 5.89 10.76 -7.76
CA GLU A 101 4.66 9.98 -7.65
C GLU A 101 4.92 8.57 -7.11
N ALA A 102 5.98 7.91 -7.61
CA ALA A 102 6.39 6.60 -7.13
C ALA A 102 6.78 6.62 -5.65
N LEU A 103 7.54 7.65 -5.24
CA LEU A 103 7.92 7.88 -3.85
C LEU A 103 6.65 8.07 -3.00
N GLU A 104 5.73 8.96 -3.38
CA GLU A 104 4.50 9.18 -2.62
C GLU A 104 3.65 7.90 -2.45
N MET A 105 3.53 7.08 -3.49
CA MET A 105 2.82 5.79 -3.41
C MET A 105 3.50 4.82 -2.44
N ILE A 106 4.84 4.73 -2.45
CA ILE A 106 5.60 3.90 -1.49
C ILE A 106 5.39 4.39 -0.06
N LEU A 107 5.50 5.70 0.16
CA LEU A 107 5.27 6.29 1.49
C LEU A 107 3.83 6.07 1.94
N ALA A 108 2.85 6.09 1.02
CA ALA A 108 1.46 5.77 1.31
C ALA A 108 1.27 4.33 1.81
N VAL A 109 1.88 3.34 1.14
CA VAL A 109 1.81 1.93 1.58
C VAL A 109 2.34 1.76 3.00
N VAL A 110 3.48 2.39 3.32
CA VAL A 110 4.09 2.31 4.65
C VAL A 110 3.26 3.05 5.71
N ARG A 111 2.65 4.20 5.35
CA ARG A 111 1.67 4.89 6.21
C ARG A 111 0.47 4.03 6.52
N GLY A 112 -0.12 3.39 5.51
CA GLY A 112 -1.25 2.48 5.67
C GLY A 112 -0.96 1.29 6.58
N ALA A 113 0.31 0.89 6.66
CA ALA A 113 0.78 -0.17 7.53
C ALA A 113 1.11 0.29 8.98
N GLY A 114 0.89 1.56 9.32
CA GLY A 114 1.07 2.07 10.69
C GLY A 114 2.53 2.10 11.18
N LYS A 115 3.52 2.22 10.29
CA LYS A 115 4.96 2.11 10.63
C LYS A 115 5.62 3.42 11.11
N GLY A 116 4.84 4.42 11.51
CA GLY A 116 5.34 5.73 11.92
C GLY A 116 5.87 6.54 10.74
N ASP A 117 7.01 7.22 10.91
CA ASP A 117 7.67 7.96 9.81
C ASP A 117 8.11 6.99 8.69
N PRO A 118 7.49 7.06 7.50
CA PRO A 118 7.76 6.12 6.42
C PRO A 118 9.19 6.17 5.90
N VAL A 119 9.78 7.37 5.80
CA VAL A 119 11.13 7.54 5.28
C VAL A 119 12.13 6.98 6.28
N LYS A 120 11.97 7.31 7.57
CA LYS A 120 12.83 6.79 8.64
C LYS A 120 12.71 5.27 8.74
N TRP A 121 11.48 4.74 8.69
CA TRP A 121 11.24 3.31 8.77
C TRP A 121 11.87 2.56 7.59
N LEU A 122 11.65 3.03 6.35
CA LEU A 122 12.25 2.43 5.16
C LEU A 122 13.79 2.48 5.19
N LYS A 123 14.39 3.56 5.70
CA LYS A 123 15.85 3.67 5.88
C LYS A 123 16.40 2.76 6.97
N SER A 124 15.58 2.38 7.95
CA SER A 124 15.97 1.52 9.07
C SER A 124 15.83 0.02 8.79
N LEU A 125 15.36 -0.37 7.59
CA LEU A 125 15.09 -1.77 7.27
C LEU A 125 16.36 -2.63 7.36
N PRO A 126 16.35 -3.74 8.11
CA PRO A 126 17.47 -4.69 8.18
C PRO A 126 17.51 -5.55 6.91
N MET A 127 17.86 -4.94 5.78
CA MET A 127 17.78 -5.57 4.45
C MET A 127 18.61 -6.85 4.32
N ASP A 128 19.75 -6.92 5.01
CA ASP A 128 20.58 -8.13 5.02
C ASP A 128 19.89 -9.29 5.73
N ASP A 129 19.15 -9.02 6.80
CA ASP A 129 18.38 -10.02 7.53
C ASP A 129 17.22 -10.54 6.68
N TYR A 130 16.54 -9.63 5.95
CA TYR A 130 15.50 -10.00 5.00
C TYR A 130 16.05 -10.82 3.84
N ALA A 131 17.25 -10.50 3.35
CA ALA A 131 17.89 -11.29 2.30
C ALA A 131 18.22 -12.71 2.78
N ARG A 132 18.72 -12.85 4.01
CA ARG A 132 18.95 -14.16 4.64
C ARG A 132 17.65 -14.95 4.84
N GLN A 133 16.59 -14.30 5.30
CA GLN A 133 15.28 -14.93 5.48
C GLN A 133 14.66 -15.35 4.14
N ALA A 134 14.71 -14.50 3.12
CA ALA A 134 14.25 -14.83 1.78
C ALA A 134 14.99 -16.05 1.20
N LEU A 135 16.32 -16.09 1.35
CA LEU A 135 17.13 -17.23 0.91
C LEU A 135 16.83 -18.51 1.71
N LYS A 136 16.62 -18.39 3.04
CA LYS A 136 16.19 -19.51 3.88
C LYS A 136 14.86 -20.07 3.41
N ASN A 137 13.84 -19.22 3.24
CA ASN A 137 12.52 -19.61 2.76
C ASN A 137 12.59 -20.28 1.39
N PHE A 138 13.40 -19.72 0.47
CA PHE A 138 13.64 -20.33 -0.84
C PHE A 138 14.23 -21.73 -0.72
N ASN A 139 15.28 -21.91 0.08
CA ASN A 139 15.92 -23.20 0.28
C ASN A 139 14.97 -24.22 0.89
N GLU A 140 14.17 -23.82 1.89
CA GLU A 140 13.16 -24.68 2.50
C GLU A 140 12.11 -25.12 1.47
N ILE A 141 11.53 -24.18 0.73
CA ILE A 141 10.51 -24.48 -0.29
C ILE A 141 11.07 -25.40 -1.38
N VAL A 142 12.26 -25.08 -1.90
CA VAL A 142 12.90 -25.89 -2.94
C VAL A 142 13.22 -27.30 -2.43
N ASN A 143 13.75 -27.44 -1.21
CA ASN A 143 14.02 -28.76 -0.63
C ASN A 143 12.73 -29.57 -0.44
N LYS A 144 11.66 -28.92 0.01
CA LYS A 144 10.34 -29.54 0.18
C LYS A 144 9.75 -30.00 -1.16
N LEU A 145 9.87 -29.19 -2.22
CA LEU A 145 9.49 -29.57 -3.57
C LEU A 145 10.29 -30.79 -4.07
N LYS A 146 11.61 -30.82 -3.82
CA LYS A 146 12.45 -31.98 -4.14
C LYS A 146 12.03 -33.25 -3.41
N LEU A 147 11.71 -33.15 -2.11
CA LEU A 147 11.21 -34.28 -1.33
C LEU A 147 9.90 -34.81 -1.94
N GLY A 148 8.94 -33.93 -2.25
CA GLY A 148 7.70 -34.33 -2.90
C GLY A 148 7.90 -35.01 -4.25
N ILE A 149 8.85 -34.54 -5.07
CA ILE A 149 9.22 -35.21 -6.34
C ILE A 149 9.80 -36.60 -6.08
N SER A 150 10.67 -36.72 -5.06
CA SER A 150 11.27 -37.99 -4.68
C SER A 150 10.22 -38.99 -4.20
N ASP A 151 9.31 -38.57 -3.32
CA ASP A 151 8.23 -39.39 -2.79
C ASP A 151 7.32 -39.90 -3.90
N VAL A 152 6.91 -39.03 -4.83
CA VAL A 152 6.15 -39.41 -6.03
C VAL A 152 6.94 -40.41 -6.87
N ARG A 153 8.26 -40.24 -7.05
CA ARG A 153 9.09 -41.17 -7.82
C ARG A 153 9.17 -42.57 -7.18
N HIS A 154 9.14 -42.63 -5.85
CA HIS A 154 9.28 -43.88 -5.08
C HIS A 154 7.95 -44.59 -4.80
N MET A 155 6.81 -43.91 -4.99
CA MET A 155 5.49 -44.54 -4.91
C MET A 155 5.27 -45.58 -6.03
N TRP A 156 4.87 -46.78 -5.64
CA TRP A 156 4.55 -47.88 -6.55
C TRP A 156 3.47 -47.51 -7.58
N LEU A 157 2.46 -46.74 -7.15
CA LEU A 157 1.36 -46.27 -8.01
C LEU A 157 1.85 -45.29 -9.09
N ALA A 158 2.79 -44.40 -8.75
CA ALA A 158 3.42 -43.54 -9.73
C ALA A 158 4.24 -44.37 -10.73
N LYS A 159 4.94 -45.41 -10.27
CA LYS A 159 5.64 -46.32 -11.19
C LYS A 159 4.69 -47.01 -12.19
N ALA A 160 3.52 -47.43 -11.71
CA ALA A 160 2.46 -48.05 -12.51
C ALA A 160 1.78 -47.08 -13.49
N VAL A 161 1.57 -45.82 -13.08
CA VAL A 161 0.92 -44.77 -13.90
C VAL A 161 1.89 -44.13 -14.89
N PHE A 162 3.18 -43.99 -14.54
CA PHE A 162 4.13 -43.18 -15.31
C PHE A 162 5.09 -43.97 -16.21
N GLY A 163 5.37 -45.26 -15.94
CA GLY A 163 6.27 -46.07 -16.78
C GLY A 163 7.55 -45.33 -17.17
N ASN A 164 7.81 -45.18 -18.48
CA ASN A 164 9.00 -44.48 -19.01
C ASN A 164 9.04 -42.95 -18.76
N LYS A 165 7.95 -42.32 -18.30
CA LYS A 165 7.92 -40.89 -17.94
C LYS A 165 8.67 -40.58 -16.63
N LEU A 166 9.07 -41.59 -15.83
CA LEU A 166 9.89 -41.42 -14.62
C LEU A 166 11.26 -40.77 -14.90
N LYS A 167 11.89 -41.07 -16.05
CA LYS A 167 13.13 -40.40 -16.49
C LYS A 167 12.96 -38.88 -16.66
N ARG A 168 11.72 -38.39 -16.78
CA ARG A 168 11.42 -36.96 -16.94
C ARG A 168 11.35 -36.22 -15.60
N LEU A 169 11.02 -36.91 -14.50
CA LEU A 169 11.10 -36.34 -13.14
C LEU A 169 12.55 -36.08 -12.72
N GLU A 170 13.48 -36.90 -13.19
CA GLU A 170 14.92 -36.69 -12.99
C GLU A 170 15.40 -35.38 -13.64
N LEU A 171 14.92 -35.07 -14.86
CA LEU A 171 15.24 -33.79 -15.53
C LEU A 171 14.69 -32.58 -14.78
N VAL A 172 13.49 -32.72 -14.20
CA VAL A 172 12.88 -31.68 -13.36
C VAL A 172 13.70 -31.47 -12.09
N GLU A 173 14.09 -32.56 -11.41
CA GLU A 173 14.94 -32.50 -10.21
C GLU A 173 16.26 -31.79 -10.51
N GLN A 174 16.91 -32.11 -11.64
CA GLN A 174 18.12 -31.42 -12.12
C GLN A 174 17.88 -29.93 -12.38
N GLN A 175 16.73 -29.53 -12.94
CA GLN A 175 16.40 -28.12 -13.13
C GLN A 175 16.18 -27.39 -11.81
N ILE A 176 15.47 -28.01 -10.87
CA ILE A 176 15.27 -27.46 -9.54
C ILE A 176 16.62 -27.29 -8.83
N ASP A 177 17.55 -28.25 -8.96
CA ASP A 177 18.90 -28.13 -8.43
C ASP A 177 19.69 -26.99 -9.08
N LYS A 178 19.59 -26.84 -10.40
CA LYS A 178 20.18 -25.70 -11.10
C LYS A 178 19.62 -24.37 -10.60
N LEU A 179 18.31 -24.25 -10.46
CA LEU A 179 17.66 -23.04 -9.93
C LEU A 179 18.04 -22.79 -8.47
N LYS A 180 18.16 -23.84 -7.65
CA LYS A 180 18.63 -23.75 -6.27
C LYS A 180 20.04 -23.19 -6.19
N ALA A 181 20.94 -23.70 -7.03
CA ALA A 181 22.33 -23.26 -7.09
C ALA A 181 22.44 -21.79 -7.52
N LEU A 182 21.71 -21.40 -8.57
CA LEU A 182 21.65 -20.00 -9.03
C LEU A 182 21.03 -19.08 -7.98
N GLY A 183 19.99 -19.54 -7.28
CA GLY A 183 19.30 -18.77 -6.24
C GLY A 183 20.20 -18.34 -5.10
N GLN A 184 21.25 -19.10 -4.78
CA GLN A 184 22.21 -18.75 -3.71
C GLN A 184 22.89 -17.41 -3.94
N SER A 185 23.16 -17.05 -5.20
CA SER A 185 23.76 -15.76 -5.55
C SER A 185 22.73 -14.75 -6.02
N LYS A 186 21.74 -15.19 -6.81
CA LYS A 186 20.77 -14.30 -7.46
C LYS A 186 19.77 -13.67 -6.51
N ILE A 187 19.35 -14.37 -5.45
CA ILE A 187 18.41 -13.80 -4.46
C ILE A 187 19.09 -12.66 -3.67
N PRO A 188 20.29 -12.85 -3.08
CA PRO A 188 21.01 -11.74 -2.45
C PRO A 188 21.36 -10.59 -3.40
N GLU A 189 21.69 -10.88 -4.66
CA GLU A 189 21.91 -9.86 -5.70
C GLU A 189 20.64 -9.01 -5.93
N ALA A 190 19.50 -9.66 -6.12
CA ALA A 190 18.21 -8.98 -6.28
C ALA A 190 17.82 -8.15 -5.05
N MET A 191 18.07 -8.66 -3.84
CA MET A 191 17.81 -7.93 -2.59
C MET A 191 18.67 -6.67 -2.47
N ARG A 192 19.96 -6.77 -2.83
CA ARG A 192 20.86 -5.60 -2.86
C ARG A 192 20.44 -4.58 -3.90
N PHE A 193 20.00 -5.04 -5.07
CA PHE A 193 19.42 -4.18 -6.10
C PHE A 193 18.18 -3.44 -5.58
N LEU A 194 17.21 -4.14 -4.99
CA LEU A 194 16.01 -3.53 -4.40
C LEU A 194 16.36 -2.48 -3.33
N LYS A 195 17.32 -2.78 -2.46
CA LYS A 195 17.80 -1.82 -1.46
C LYS A 195 18.38 -0.57 -2.12
N LYS A 196 19.28 -0.75 -3.10
CA LYS A 196 19.93 0.36 -3.81
C LYS A 196 18.89 1.28 -4.45
N GLU A 197 17.96 0.72 -5.23
CA GLU A 197 16.93 1.50 -5.91
C GLU A 197 15.98 2.20 -4.92
N LEU A 198 15.68 1.56 -3.79
CA LEU A 198 14.88 2.17 -2.72
C LEU A 198 15.62 3.35 -2.10
N ASP A 199 16.91 3.19 -1.77
CA ASP A 199 17.74 4.26 -1.20
C ASP A 199 17.88 5.45 -2.16
N GLU A 200 18.09 5.19 -3.45
CA GLU A 200 18.15 6.22 -4.50
C GLU A 200 16.83 7.00 -4.63
N LEU A 201 15.69 6.31 -4.55
CA LEU A 201 14.38 6.94 -4.57
C LEU A 201 14.13 7.76 -3.29
N LEU A 202 14.51 7.22 -2.12
CA LEU A 202 14.37 7.89 -0.83
C LEU A 202 15.31 9.09 -0.67
N ALA A 203 16.44 9.14 -1.39
CA ALA A 203 17.31 10.31 -1.41
C ALA A 203 16.62 11.55 -2.00
N ARG A 204 15.57 11.35 -2.82
CA ARG A 204 14.74 12.42 -3.38
C ARG A 204 13.71 12.95 -2.39
N ALA A 205 13.50 12.25 -1.26
CA ALA A 205 12.61 12.72 -0.22
C ALA A 205 13.17 14.04 0.34
N LYS A 206 12.51 15.15 -0.02
CA LYS A 206 12.85 16.45 0.53
C LYS A 206 12.58 16.44 2.04
N PRO A 207 13.48 16.95 2.89
CA PRO A 207 13.10 17.31 4.24
C PRO A 207 11.99 18.36 4.11
N ALA A 208 10.86 18.15 4.77
CA ALA A 208 9.72 19.04 4.65
C ALA A 208 10.12 20.46 5.09
N ARG A 209 10.24 21.39 4.15
CA ARG A 209 10.26 22.84 4.40
C ARG A 209 8.93 23.41 3.92
N LEU A 210 8.21 24.04 4.84
CA LEU A 210 7.05 24.88 4.53
C LEU A 210 7.17 26.11 5.43
N ASP A 211 7.44 27.25 4.80
CA ASP A 211 7.30 28.56 5.45
C ASP A 211 5.81 28.84 5.66
N GLY A 212 5.41 29.08 6.90
CA GLY A 212 4.02 29.34 7.26
C GLY A 212 3.89 29.83 8.70
N THR A 213 3.39 31.05 8.83
CA THR A 213 3.31 31.87 10.04
C THR A 213 2.25 31.40 11.04
N ALA A 214 2.67 30.80 12.15
CA ALA A 214 1.99 30.84 13.46
C ALA A 214 2.85 30.17 14.54
N ASP A 215 3.11 30.89 15.63
CA ASP A 215 3.91 30.49 16.80
C ASP A 215 3.26 29.39 17.67
N ALA A 216 2.86 28.27 17.07
CA ALA A 216 2.53 27.06 17.80
C ALA A 216 3.05 25.84 17.02
N THR A 217 4.28 25.48 17.32
CA THR A 217 5.01 24.33 16.78
C THR A 217 4.33 23.02 17.17
N ASN A 218 3.50 22.48 16.26
CA ASN A 218 3.23 21.04 16.18
C ASN A 218 3.82 20.54 14.85
N THR A 219 5.10 20.20 14.89
CA THR A 219 5.90 19.73 13.77
C THR A 219 5.66 18.24 13.53
N LEU A 220 4.80 17.90 12.57
CA LEU A 220 4.79 16.59 11.92
C LEU A 220 4.85 16.77 10.41
N ALA A 221 5.76 16.03 9.76
CA ALA A 221 5.93 16.05 8.31
C ALA A 221 4.65 15.58 7.59
N HIS A 222 4.43 16.03 6.36
CA HIS A 222 3.33 15.57 5.47
C HIS A 222 3.25 14.03 5.37
N SER A 223 4.38 13.34 5.59
CA SER A 223 4.57 11.90 5.63
C SER A 223 4.04 11.20 6.90
N ALA A 224 3.55 11.93 7.89
CA ALA A 224 3.08 11.41 9.18
C ALA A 224 1.55 11.50 9.38
N LYS A 225 0.77 11.79 8.34
CA LYS A 225 -0.70 11.84 8.42
C LYS A 225 -1.33 10.45 8.14
N PRO A 226 -2.47 10.09 8.77
CA PRO A 226 -3.19 8.84 8.51
C PRO A 226 -3.50 8.58 7.02
N LEU A 227 -3.56 7.31 6.58
CA LEU A 227 -3.80 6.95 5.17
C LEU A 227 -5.06 7.61 4.59
N MET A 228 -6.15 7.64 5.36
CA MET A 228 -7.40 8.31 4.98
C MET A 228 -7.22 9.82 4.70
N ARG A 229 -6.26 10.46 5.37
CA ARG A 229 -5.94 11.87 5.14
C ARG A 229 -5.20 12.05 3.81
N LEU A 230 -4.39 11.09 3.40
CA LEU A 230 -3.75 11.12 2.07
C LEU A 230 -4.75 10.80 0.95
N ASP A 231 -5.62 9.81 1.12
CA ASP A 231 -6.68 9.50 0.14
C ASP A 231 -7.56 10.72 -0.09
N TYR A 232 -7.90 11.41 0.99
CA TYR A 232 -8.57 12.69 0.98
C TYR A 232 -7.78 13.77 0.18
N GLU A 233 -6.46 13.90 0.37
CA GLU A 233 -5.62 14.87 -0.36
C GLU A 233 -5.49 14.54 -1.85
N VAL A 234 -5.35 13.25 -2.19
CA VAL A 234 -5.32 12.76 -3.57
C VAL A 234 -6.67 12.98 -4.25
N ALA A 235 -7.77 12.70 -3.55
CA ALA A 235 -9.13 12.92 -4.04
C ALA A 235 -9.35 14.41 -4.35
N VAL A 236 -8.91 15.33 -3.48
CA VAL A 236 -8.95 16.78 -3.75
C VAL A 236 -8.19 17.13 -5.02
N ARG A 237 -6.94 16.67 -5.16
CA ARG A 237 -6.12 16.99 -6.35
C ARG A 237 -6.72 16.42 -7.64
N ARG A 238 -7.19 15.17 -7.61
CA ARG A 238 -7.70 14.47 -8.80
C ARG A 238 -9.11 14.89 -9.19
N ARG A 239 -10.05 14.94 -8.24
CA ARG A 239 -11.47 15.20 -8.53
C ARG A 239 -11.75 16.68 -8.72
N ILE A 240 -11.06 17.55 -7.99
CA ILE A 240 -11.25 19.00 -8.08
C ILE A 240 -10.28 19.60 -9.08
N GLY A 241 -8.97 19.43 -8.88
CA GLY A 241 -7.94 20.10 -9.69
C GLY A 241 -8.09 19.81 -11.19
N ALA A 242 -8.14 18.53 -11.58
CA ALA A 242 -8.25 18.14 -12.99
C ALA A 242 -9.58 18.62 -13.62
N LYS A 243 -10.67 18.61 -12.86
CA LYS A 243 -11.99 19.02 -13.37
C LYS A 243 -12.12 20.55 -13.47
N VAL A 244 -11.53 21.30 -12.54
CA VAL A 244 -11.44 22.76 -12.59
C VAL A 244 -10.71 23.19 -13.87
N GLU A 245 -9.57 22.58 -14.19
CA GLU A 245 -8.83 22.89 -15.43
C GLU A 245 -9.65 22.55 -16.69
N SER A 246 -10.35 21.41 -16.68
CA SER A 246 -11.28 21.05 -17.77
C SER A 246 -12.43 22.06 -17.92
N MET A 247 -13.01 22.55 -16.82
CA MET A 247 -14.10 23.53 -16.86
C MET A 247 -13.63 24.91 -17.33
N LYS A 248 -12.41 25.32 -16.96
CA LYS A 248 -11.77 26.52 -17.48
C LYS A 248 -11.57 26.43 -18.99
N ALA A 249 -11.02 25.31 -19.47
CA ALA A 249 -10.83 25.08 -20.91
C ALA A 249 -12.15 25.06 -21.70
N ALA A 250 -13.24 24.64 -21.06
CA ALA A 250 -14.59 24.68 -21.62
C ALA A 250 -15.28 26.06 -21.51
N GLY A 251 -14.59 27.10 -21.03
CA GLY A 251 -15.13 28.47 -20.94
C GLY A 251 -16.24 28.65 -19.90
N ARG A 252 -16.30 27.81 -18.86
CA ARG A 252 -17.28 27.97 -17.78
C ARG A 252 -17.00 29.23 -16.95
N SER A 253 -18.05 29.82 -16.38
CA SER A 253 -17.93 31.00 -15.51
C SER A 253 -17.15 30.68 -14.23
N SER A 254 -16.50 31.67 -13.63
CA SER A 254 -15.77 31.45 -12.37
C SER A 254 -16.71 31.08 -11.22
N GLU A 255 -17.96 31.54 -11.25
CA GLU A 255 -18.97 31.15 -10.25
C GLU A 255 -19.33 29.67 -10.36
N ASP A 256 -19.58 29.17 -11.57
CA ASP A 256 -19.90 27.74 -11.78
C ASP A 256 -18.75 26.84 -11.32
N ILE A 257 -17.52 27.24 -11.65
CA ILE A 257 -16.31 26.51 -11.25
C ILE A 257 -16.14 26.54 -9.73
N ALA A 258 -16.39 27.69 -9.09
CA ALA A 258 -16.28 27.83 -7.63
C ALA A 258 -17.35 27.02 -6.89
N ARG A 259 -18.60 27.03 -7.36
CA ARG A 259 -19.69 26.21 -6.81
C ARG A 259 -19.39 24.72 -6.95
N PHE A 260 -18.93 24.29 -8.13
CA PHE A 260 -18.48 22.90 -8.33
C PHE A 260 -17.33 22.54 -7.39
N ALA A 261 -16.25 23.32 -7.39
CA ALA A 261 -15.05 23.01 -6.61
C ALA A 261 -15.36 22.96 -5.10
N HIS A 262 -16.19 23.87 -4.60
CA HIS A 262 -16.62 23.89 -3.20
C HIS A 262 -17.54 22.70 -2.86
N ALA A 263 -18.52 22.39 -3.71
CA ALA A 263 -19.40 21.24 -3.51
C ALA A 263 -18.63 19.92 -3.49
N GLU A 264 -17.73 19.72 -4.47
CA GLU A 264 -16.89 18.52 -4.57
C GLU A 264 -15.94 18.42 -3.36
N ARG A 265 -15.39 19.55 -2.91
CA ARG A 265 -14.56 19.63 -1.70
C ARG A 265 -15.31 19.22 -0.43
N ARG A 266 -16.60 19.56 -0.33
CA ARG A 266 -17.48 19.13 0.76
C ARG A 266 -17.82 17.65 0.66
N ALA A 267 -18.09 17.14 -0.53
CA ALA A 267 -18.37 15.72 -0.77
C ALA A 267 -17.19 14.83 -0.36
N ILE A 268 -15.98 15.12 -0.86
CA ILE A 268 -14.75 14.42 -0.45
C ILE A 268 -14.53 14.52 1.06
N GLY A 269 -14.80 15.70 1.63
CA GLY A 269 -14.70 15.92 3.06
C GLY A 269 -15.74 15.16 3.89
N LYS A 270 -16.90 14.82 3.32
CA LYS A 270 -17.92 13.97 3.93
C LYS A 270 -17.49 12.51 3.87
N GLU A 271 -17.13 12.02 2.68
CA GLU A 271 -16.63 10.65 2.47
C GLU A 271 -15.48 10.31 3.43
N ALA A 272 -14.51 11.20 3.59
CA ALA A 272 -13.39 10.99 4.51
C ALA A 272 -13.79 10.93 5.99
N LYS A 273 -14.80 11.73 6.40
CA LYS A 273 -15.31 11.71 7.78
C LYS A 273 -16.16 10.47 8.04
N ASP A 274 -16.99 10.07 7.07
CA ASP A 274 -17.81 8.86 7.17
C ASP A 274 -16.94 7.59 7.26
N ALA A 275 -15.75 7.62 6.65
CA ALA A 275 -14.77 6.53 6.72
C ALA A 275 -13.93 6.56 8.02
N THR A 276 -13.92 7.67 8.76
CA THR A 276 -13.18 7.79 10.02
C THR A 276 -13.92 7.05 11.14
N ASP A 277 -13.18 6.56 12.15
CA ASP A 277 -13.78 5.98 13.36
C ASP A 277 -14.83 6.92 13.97
N ALA A 278 -15.98 6.38 14.37
CA ALA A 278 -17.16 7.15 14.73
C ALA A 278 -16.90 8.15 15.86
N ASP A 279 -16.14 7.75 16.87
CA ASP A 279 -15.84 8.59 18.03
C ASP A 279 -14.96 9.80 17.62
N LEU A 280 -13.99 9.55 16.75
CA LEU A 280 -13.12 10.60 16.21
C LEU A 280 -13.86 11.50 15.20
N ALA A 281 -14.75 10.93 14.40
CA ALA A 281 -15.60 11.68 13.47
C ALA A 281 -16.49 12.68 14.24
N GLU A 282 -17.08 12.26 15.37
CA GLU A 282 -17.89 13.13 16.22
C GLU A 282 -17.11 14.36 16.72
N VAL A 283 -15.86 14.17 17.16
CA VAL A 283 -14.97 15.27 17.57
C VAL A 283 -14.81 16.30 16.44
N ILE A 284 -14.61 15.82 15.20
CA ILE A 284 -14.44 16.67 14.01
C ILE A 284 -15.75 17.39 13.65
N TYR A 285 -16.88 16.68 13.67
CA TYR A 285 -18.19 17.25 13.36
C TYR A 285 -18.60 18.33 14.34
N ARG A 286 -18.42 18.08 15.64
CA ARG A 286 -18.69 19.06 16.71
C ARG A 286 -17.87 20.33 16.52
N ARG A 287 -16.58 20.19 16.20
CA ARG A 287 -15.69 21.33 15.93
C ARG A 287 -16.17 22.18 14.76
N ASN A 288 -16.59 21.54 13.67
CA ASN A 288 -17.10 22.22 12.50
C ASN A 288 -18.44 22.89 12.79
N GLN A 289 -19.33 22.22 13.52
CA GLN A 289 -20.61 22.79 13.94
C GLN A 289 -20.40 24.06 14.79
N LYS A 290 -19.51 24.00 15.79
CA LYS A 290 -19.19 25.15 16.65
C LYS A 290 -18.60 26.32 15.85
N THR A 291 -17.63 26.04 14.98
CA THR A 291 -16.92 27.08 14.21
C THR A 291 -17.79 27.68 13.10
N TYR A 292 -18.46 26.83 12.32
CA TYR A 292 -19.08 27.19 11.06
C TYR A 292 -20.61 27.09 11.05
N GLY A 293 -21.24 26.59 12.12
CA GLY A 293 -22.68 26.33 12.14
C GLY A 293 -23.10 25.19 11.20
N ASP A 294 -22.14 24.42 10.69
CA ASP A 294 -22.36 23.36 9.70
C ASP A 294 -21.33 22.24 9.90
N PRO A 295 -21.77 20.97 9.98
CA PRO A 295 -20.90 19.84 10.34
C PRO A 295 -19.83 19.54 9.27
N LEU A 296 -20.05 19.94 8.02
CA LEU A 296 -19.12 19.75 6.91
C LEU A 296 -18.20 20.96 6.68
N GLY A 297 -18.37 22.04 7.46
CA GLY A 297 -17.62 23.28 7.35
C GLY A 297 -18.42 24.41 6.68
N PRO A 298 -17.79 25.53 6.31
CA PRO A 298 -18.52 26.71 5.85
C PRO A 298 -19.24 26.46 4.52
N LYS A 299 -20.45 27.03 4.36
CA LYS A 299 -21.19 26.98 3.10
C LYS A 299 -20.61 27.97 2.10
N TYR A 300 -20.90 27.75 0.81
CA TYR A 300 -20.39 28.61 -0.26
C TYR A 300 -20.80 30.08 -0.05
N GLU A 301 -22.07 30.31 0.29
CA GLU A 301 -22.60 31.65 0.52
C GLU A 301 -21.98 32.32 1.76
N ASP A 302 -21.67 31.54 2.81
CA ASP A 302 -20.99 32.07 4.00
C ASP A 302 -19.55 32.50 3.67
N LEU A 303 -18.87 31.79 2.76
CA LEU A 303 -17.54 32.20 2.28
C LEU A 303 -17.61 33.46 1.42
N ARG A 304 -18.64 33.58 0.57
CA ARG A 304 -18.87 34.78 -0.25
C ARG A 304 -19.18 36.00 0.60
N ARG A 305 -19.91 35.83 1.72
CA ARG A 305 -20.18 36.92 2.68
C ARG A 305 -19.06 37.19 3.68
N GLY A 306 -18.28 36.18 4.02
CA GLY A 306 -17.33 36.23 5.14
C GLY A 306 -17.99 36.06 6.52
N THR A 307 -19.31 35.98 6.59
CA THR A 307 -20.11 35.78 7.81
C THR A 307 -21.15 34.68 7.60
N ARG A 308 -21.48 33.98 8.68
CA ARG A 308 -22.64 33.09 8.80
C ARG A 308 -23.66 33.74 9.73
N ILE A 309 -24.93 33.42 9.54
CA ILE A 309 -25.99 33.81 10.46
C ILE A 309 -26.20 32.64 11.42
N ASP A 310 -26.23 32.90 12.72
CA ASP A 310 -26.54 31.88 13.72
C ASP A 310 -28.06 31.72 13.95
N GLU A 311 -28.42 30.85 14.90
CA GLU A 311 -29.83 30.55 15.22
C GLU A 311 -30.59 31.74 15.85
N HIS A 312 -29.88 32.76 16.35
CA HIS A 312 -30.45 33.97 16.93
C HIS A 312 -30.53 35.13 15.93
N GLY A 313 -30.01 34.93 14.71
CA GLY A 313 -29.96 35.95 13.67
C GLY A 313 -28.70 36.81 13.69
N ASP A 314 -27.72 36.49 14.53
CA ASP A 314 -26.49 37.27 14.66
C ASP A 314 -25.47 36.89 13.58
N GLU A 315 -24.74 37.90 13.07
CA GLU A 315 -23.66 37.69 12.12
C GLU A 315 -22.37 37.25 12.82
N ILE A 316 -22.00 35.98 12.61
CA ILE A 316 -20.76 35.39 13.12
C ILE A 316 -19.72 35.33 12.00
N LYS A 317 -18.53 35.84 12.27
CA LYS A 317 -17.42 35.83 11.30
C LYS A 317 -17.01 34.39 10.95
N VAL A 318 -16.88 34.12 9.66
CA VAL A 318 -16.29 32.87 9.14
C VAL A 318 -14.81 33.12 8.80
N GLY A 319 -13.92 32.36 9.42
CA GLY A 319 -12.47 32.57 9.27
C GLY A 319 -12.04 33.96 9.73
N ARG A 320 -11.48 34.78 8.83
CA ARG A 320 -11.08 36.16 9.14
C ARG A 320 -12.21 37.19 8.97
N GLY A 321 -13.44 36.76 8.66
CA GLY A 321 -14.58 37.67 8.45
C GLY A 321 -14.54 38.44 7.12
N LYS A 322 -13.71 38.02 6.16
CA LYS A 322 -13.57 38.68 4.86
C LYS A 322 -14.34 37.92 3.77
N PRO A 323 -15.19 38.60 2.98
CA PRO A 323 -15.76 38.05 1.75
C PRO A 323 -14.69 37.46 0.84
N LYS A 324 -14.93 36.27 0.29
CA LYS A 324 -14.03 35.63 -0.68
C LYS A 324 -14.52 35.78 -2.11
N THR A 325 -13.61 35.95 -3.05
CA THR A 325 -13.92 35.87 -4.49
C THR A 325 -14.13 34.42 -4.94
N ASN A 326 -14.69 34.23 -6.14
CA ASN A 326 -14.83 32.90 -6.73
C ASN A 326 -13.46 32.24 -6.93
N GLU A 327 -12.48 33.01 -7.36
CA GLU A 327 -11.10 32.57 -7.58
C GLU A 327 -10.43 32.11 -6.28
N GLU A 328 -10.62 32.86 -5.18
CA GLU A 328 -10.14 32.47 -3.86
C GLU A 328 -10.82 31.21 -3.32
N ILE A 329 -12.11 30.98 -3.65
CA ILE A 329 -12.84 29.77 -3.30
C ILE A 329 -12.33 28.57 -4.13
N ILE A 330 -12.10 28.76 -5.43
CA ILE A 330 -11.51 27.72 -6.32
C ILE A 330 -10.13 27.31 -5.83
N GLU A 331 -9.28 28.28 -5.49
CA GLU A 331 -7.94 28.01 -4.97
C GLU A 331 -8.03 27.33 -3.60
N GLY A 332 -8.88 27.86 -2.70
CA GLY A 332 -9.10 27.31 -1.37
C GLY A 332 -9.64 25.88 -1.39
N ALA A 333 -10.50 25.52 -2.33
CA ALA A 333 -11.05 24.18 -2.49
C ALA A 333 -9.97 23.15 -2.91
N GLN A 334 -8.91 23.61 -3.58
CA GLN A 334 -7.78 22.76 -3.98
C GLN A 334 -6.71 22.66 -2.88
N ARG A 335 -6.77 23.50 -1.84
CA ARG A 335 -5.94 23.39 -0.64
C ARG A 335 -6.55 22.34 0.31
N THR A 336 -5.69 21.50 0.88
CA THR A 336 -6.14 20.32 1.61
C THR A 336 -6.42 20.60 3.10
N GLY A 337 -5.92 21.69 3.67
CA GLY A 337 -6.23 22.19 5.03
C GLY A 337 -5.99 21.16 6.16
N GLY A 338 -6.47 21.41 7.38
CA GLY A 338 -6.45 20.42 8.46
C GLY A 338 -5.10 20.20 9.14
N ASP A 339 -4.13 21.11 8.97
CA ASP A 339 -2.82 21.05 9.62
C ASP A 339 -2.87 21.31 11.13
N ASP A 340 -4.01 21.81 11.60
CA ASP A 340 -4.32 22.12 12.99
C ASP A 340 -4.80 20.90 13.81
N PHE A 341 -4.97 19.73 13.19
CA PHE A 341 -5.33 18.50 13.89
C PHE A 341 -4.09 17.80 14.51
N PRO A 342 -4.21 17.19 15.71
CA PRO A 342 -3.13 16.43 16.34
C PRO A 342 -2.97 15.04 15.69
N TRP A 343 -2.35 15.01 14.53
CA TRP A 343 -2.26 13.81 13.68
C TRP A 343 -1.49 12.64 14.33
N ASP A 344 -0.48 12.92 15.16
CA ASP A 344 0.22 11.93 15.99
C ASP A 344 -0.74 11.21 16.94
N ARG A 345 -1.55 11.97 17.69
CA ARG A 345 -2.51 11.41 18.63
C ARG A 345 -3.60 10.62 17.92
N ILE A 346 -4.04 11.09 16.75
CA ILE A 346 -4.98 10.35 15.90
C ILE A 346 -4.39 9.01 15.41
N LEU A 347 -3.10 8.97 15.05
CA LEU A 347 -2.43 7.74 14.67
C LEU A 347 -2.31 6.77 15.86
N GLU A 348 -1.89 7.25 17.02
CA GLU A 348 -1.85 6.45 18.24
C GLU A 348 -3.24 5.91 18.60
N TYR A 349 -4.29 6.74 18.47
CA TYR A 349 -5.67 6.36 18.73
C TYR A 349 -6.09 5.17 17.85
N ASN A 350 -5.86 5.28 16.54
CA ASN A 350 -6.17 4.22 15.60
C ASN A 350 -5.37 2.94 15.90
N SER A 351 -4.09 3.06 16.28
CA SER A 351 -3.27 1.91 16.65
C SER A 351 -3.78 1.23 17.92
N ALA A 352 -4.19 2.00 18.94
CA ALA A 352 -4.74 1.46 20.18
C ALA A 352 -6.08 0.73 19.94
N LYS A 353 -6.94 1.28 19.08
CA LYS A 353 -8.19 0.63 18.66
C LYS A 353 -7.92 -0.69 17.93
N GLN A 354 -6.93 -0.72 17.03
CA GLN A 354 -6.54 -1.93 16.30
C GLN A 354 -5.93 -3.02 17.21
N SER A 355 -5.18 -2.63 18.23
CA SER A 355 -4.60 -3.57 19.20
C SER A 355 -5.58 -4.01 20.29
N GLY A 356 -6.80 -3.45 20.33
CA GLY A 356 -7.80 -3.74 21.35
C GLY A 356 -7.54 -3.06 22.71
N ASP A 357 -6.64 -2.08 22.78
CA ASP A 357 -6.36 -1.32 24.00
C ASP A 357 -7.38 -0.19 24.18
N ALA A 358 -8.53 -0.55 24.76
CA ALA A 358 -9.66 0.34 24.91
C ALA A 358 -9.38 1.53 25.85
N ASP A 359 -8.61 1.32 26.91
CA ASP A 359 -8.28 2.37 27.89
C ASP A 359 -7.35 3.42 27.28
N ARG A 360 -6.32 2.98 26.53
CA ARG A 360 -5.43 3.89 25.82
C ARG A 360 -6.16 4.64 24.72
N ALA A 361 -7.02 3.98 23.95
CA ALA A 361 -7.82 4.62 22.92
C ALA A 361 -8.73 5.71 23.50
N LYS A 362 -9.41 5.43 24.63
CA LYS A 362 -10.28 6.41 25.31
C LYS A 362 -9.49 7.62 25.83
N ALA A 363 -8.31 7.41 26.42
CA ALA A 363 -7.46 8.49 26.89
C ALA A 363 -6.99 9.39 25.73
N LEU A 364 -6.55 8.79 24.63
CA LEU A 364 -6.11 9.49 23.43
C LEU A 364 -7.24 10.30 22.79
N LEU A 365 -8.45 9.74 22.70
CA LEU A 365 -9.61 10.46 22.18
C LEU A 365 -9.91 11.72 23.01
N ALA A 366 -9.83 11.63 24.34
CA ALA A 366 -10.03 12.78 25.23
C ALA A 366 -8.91 13.83 25.12
N GLU A 367 -7.68 13.44 24.79
CA GLU A 367 -6.59 14.38 24.45
C GLU A 367 -6.85 15.08 23.12
N ILE A 368 -7.22 14.32 22.08
CA ILE A 368 -7.53 14.85 20.74
C ILE A 368 -8.67 15.86 20.85
N ASP A 369 -9.74 15.52 21.57
CA ASP A 369 -10.88 16.41 21.71
C ASP A 369 -10.52 17.72 22.42
N ARG A 370 -9.69 17.65 23.47
CA ARG A 370 -9.18 18.86 24.13
C ARG A 370 -8.37 19.75 23.20
N ILE A 371 -7.55 19.17 22.32
CA ILE A 371 -6.76 19.94 21.34
C ILE A 371 -7.66 20.54 20.26
N VAL A 372 -8.60 19.76 19.72
CA VAL A 372 -9.43 20.15 18.58
C VAL A 372 -10.56 21.10 18.98
N ASN A 373 -11.21 20.86 20.12
CA ASN A 373 -12.40 21.58 20.57
C ASN A 373 -12.17 22.46 21.82
N GLY A 374 -11.11 22.21 22.58
CA GLY A 374 -10.83 22.87 23.86
C GLY A 374 -10.16 24.24 23.78
N GLY A 375 -10.40 25.01 22.72
CA GLY A 375 -9.80 26.34 22.55
C GLY A 375 -9.97 27.27 23.76
N LYS A 376 -8.88 28.01 24.04
CA LYS A 376 -8.62 29.03 25.07
C LYS A 376 -9.77 30.01 25.33
#